data_AF-K9ZP23-F1
#
_entry.id   AF-K9ZP23-F1
#
_cell.length_a   1.000
_cell.length_b   1.000
_cell.length_c   1.000
_cell.angle_alpha   90.00
_cell.angle_beta   90.00
_cell.angle_gamma   90.00
#
_symmetry.space_group_name_H-M   'P 1'
#
loop_
_entity.id
_entity.type
_entity.pdbx_description
1 polymer ?
#
loop_
_entity_poly.entity_id
_entity_poly.type
_entity_poly.pdbx_seq_one_letter_code
_entity_poly.pdbx_strand_id
1 'polypeptide(L)'
;MTSSLAPNSTSTVELKPSYNIPVILVLAAIPLLLVQPWVGGVFTVMGLFLMLQAVTLRCQFTATDFDIYRGEKLIRRFPYQEWQNWRIFWNRVPILFYFKEINSIHFLPILFDPNALKSCLEQRCPRI
;
A
#
# COMPACT_ATOMS: atom_id res chain seq x y z
N MET A 1 -34.71 16.40 8.44
CA MET A 1 -34.34 15.27 7.57
C MET A 1 -32.83 15.12 7.64
N THR A 2 -32.34 14.20 8.46
CA THR A 2 -30.91 13.91 8.63
C THR A 2 -30.57 12.73 7.72
N SER A 3 -29.99 13.00 6.54
CA SER A 3 -29.48 11.96 5.66
C SER A 3 -28.32 11.24 6.34
N SER A 4 -28.53 9.99 6.72
CA SER A 4 -27.46 9.05 7.06
C SER A 4 -26.58 8.86 5.82
N LEU A 5 -25.33 9.36 5.88
CA LEU A 5 -24.29 9.04 4.90
C LEU A 5 -23.92 7.56 5.05
N ALA A 6 -24.69 6.68 4.42
CA ALA A 6 -24.19 5.34 4.13
C ALA A 6 -22.93 5.51 3.28
N PRO A 7 -21.78 4.92 3.65
CA PRO A 7 -20.59 4.98 2.81
C PRO A 7 -20.95 4.35 1.46
N ASN A 8 -20.89 5.13 0.38
CA ASN A 8 -21.07 4.63 -0.98
C ASN A 8 -19.92 3.65 -1.29
N SER A 9 -20.11 2.38 -0.94
CA SER A 9 -19.23 1.26 -1.30
C SER A 9 -19.13 1.07 -2.82
N THR A 10 -19.87 1.84 -3.61
CA THR A 10 -19.89 1.83 -5.07
C THR A 10 -18.87 2.79 -5.72
N SER A 11 -18.34 3.79 -5.01
CA SER A 11 -17.37 4.72 -5.61
C SER A 11 -15.94 4.14 -5.59
N THR A 12 -15.19 4.38 -6.67
CA THR A 12 -13.77 4.07 -6.74
C THR A 12 -12.97 5.05 -5.88
N VAL A 13 -12.09 4.51 -5.02
CA VAL A 13 -11.20 5.29 -4.16
C VAL A 13 -9.76 5.04 -4.56
N GLU A 14 -9.08 6.06 -5.06
CA GLU A 14 -7.65 6.01 -5.33
C GLU A 14 -6.84 6.41 -4.09
N LEU A 15 -5.91 5.56 -3.68
CA LEU A 15 -5.02 5.85 -2.57
C LEU A 15 -3.92 6.83 -3.02
N LYS A 16 -3.72 7.89 -2.23
CA LYS A 16 -2.61 8.83 -2.47
C LYS A 16 -1.26 8.15 -2.16
N PRO A 17 -0.22 8.39 -2.95
CA PRO A 17 1.14 7.96 -2.62
C PRO A 17 1.58 8.46 -1.24
N SER A 18 2.33 7.64 -0.51
CA SER A 18 2.97 7.97 0.76
C SER A 18 4.47 7.79 0.63
N TYR A 19 5.21 8.84 0.95
CA TYR A 19 6.68 8.87 0.82
C TYR A 19 7.41 8.63 2.15
N ASN A 20 6.67 8.34 3.23
CA ASN A 20 7.24 8.21 4.56
C ASN A 20 8.31 7.11 4.61
N ILE A 21 8.01 5.90 4.11
CA ILE A 21 8.97 4.79 4.11
C ILE A 21 10.19 5.09 3.22
N PRO A 22 10.04 5.48 1.93
CA PRO A 22 11.17 5.87 1.10
C PRO A 22 12.07 6.94 1.73
N VAL A 23 11.48 8.02 2.25
CA VAL A 23 12.22 9.16 2.82
C VAL A 23 12.98 8.74 4.08
N ILE A 24 12.33 8.05 5.01
CA ILE A 24 12.98 7.57 6.23
C ILE A 24 14.14 6.63 5.89
N LEU A 25 13.96 5.75 4.89
CA LEU A 25 15.01 4.81 4.49
C LEU A 25 16.25 5.52 3.90
N VAL A 26 16.04 6.53 3.04
CA VAL A 26 17.13 7.34 2.48
C VAL A 26 17.82 8.18 3.57
N LEU A 27 17.06 8.81 4.46
CA LEU A 27 17.64 9.60 5.56
C LEU A 27 18.45 8.73 6.53
N ALA A 28 17.94 7.55 6.88
CA ALA A 28 18.67 6.59 7.72
C ALA A 28 19.93 6.05 7.03
N ALA A 29 19.96 6.00 5.70
CA ALA A 29 21.13 5.55 4.95
C ALA A 29 22.32 6.52 5.06
N ILE A 30 22.10 7.82 5.28
CA ILE A 30 23.18 8.83 5.35
C ILE A 30 24.22 8.51 6.43
N PRO A 31 23.86 8.34 7.72
CA PRO A 31 24.84 7.96 8.74
C PRO A 31 25.41 6.56 8.47
N LEU A 32 24.61 5.63 7.93
CA LEU A 32 25.09 4.28 7.59
C LEU A 32 26.16 4.30 6.49
N LEU A 33 26.07 5.22 5.52
CA LEU A 33 27.08 5.38 4.48
C LEU A 33 28.45 5.77 5.05
N LEU A 34 28.47 6.48 6.19
CA LEU A 34 29.71 6.89 6.86
C LEU A 34 30.35 5.73 7.65
N VAL A 35 29.53 4.90 8.30
CA VAL A 35 30.01 3.81 9.18
C VAL A 35 30.21 2.51 8.41
N GLN A 36 29.28 2.17 7.52
CA GLN A 36 29.28 0.94 6.74
C GLN A 36 28.75 1.20 5.31
N PRO A 37 29.59 1.73 4.41
CA PRO A 37 29.20 2.21 3.08
C PRO A 37 28.36 1.22 2.26
N TRP A 38 28.68 -0.07 2.32
CA TRP A 38 27.92 -1.10 1.60
C TRP A 38 26.47 -1.21 2.05
N VAL A 39 26.21 -1.18 3.36
CA VAL A 39 24.84 -1.26 3.89
C VAL A 39 24.11 0.04 3.63
N GLY A 40 24.75 1.19 3.84
CA GLY A 40 24.19 2.48 3.47
C GLY A 40 23.80 2.56 1.99
N GLY A 41 24.63 1.98 1.11
CA GLY A 41 24.37 1.90 -0.32
C GLY A 41 23.10 1.10 -0.63
N VAL A 42 22.94 -0.09 -0.04
CA VAL A 42 21.74 -0.92 -0.22
C VAL A 42 20.47 -0.20 0.23
N PHE A 43 20.52 0.47 1.39
CA PHE A 43 19.37 1.21 1.93
C PHE A 43 19.02 2.42 1.04
N THR A 44 20.03 3.12 0.53
CA THR A 44 19.84 4.23 -0.41
C THR A 44 19.13 3.75 -1.68
N VAL A 45 19.64 2.69 -2.31
CA VAL A 45 19.05 2.13 -3.54
C VAL A 45 17.63 1.64 -3.29
N MET A 46 17.39 0.93 -2.19
CA MET A 46 16.04 0.47 -1.82
C MET A 46 15.10 1.66 -1.59
N GLY A 47 15.54 2.72 -0.91
CA GLY A 47 14.71 3.88 -0.63
C GLY A 47 14.30 4.61 -1.91
N LEU A 48 15.25 4.84 -2.80
CA LEU A 48 15.00 5.42 -4.12
C LEU A 48 14.09 4.53 -4.97
N PHE A 49 14.28 3.22 -4.94
CA PHE A 49 13.42 2.26 -5.64
C PHE A 49 11.98 2.32 -5.14
N LEU A 50 11.76 2.33 -3.81
CA LEU A 50 10.42 2.48 -3.23
C LEU A 50 9.81 3.85 -3.56
N MET A 51 10.62 4.91 -3.63
CA MET A 51 10.15 6.23 -4.05
C MET A 51 9.63 6.20 -5.50
N LEU A 52 10.37 5.57 -6.41
CA LEU A 52 9.94 5.39 -7.81
C LEU A 52 8.66 4.55 -7.89
N GLN A 53 8.55 3.50 -7.09
CA GLN A 53 7.31 2.71 -7.03
C GLN A 53 6.12 3.54 -6.55
N ALA A 54 6.30 4.35 -5.50
CA ALA A 54 5.23 5.20 -4.95
C ALA A 54 4.72 6.23 -5.97
N VAL A 55 5.60 6.79 -6.82
CA VAL A 55 5.21 7.75 -7.87
C VAL A 55 4.54 7.05 -9.07
N THR A 56 4.98 5.85 -9.42
CA THR A 56 4.57 5.20 -10.67
C THR A 56 3.34 4.32 -10.53
N LEU A 57 3.10 3.77 -9.34
CA LEU A 57 1.97 2.89 -9.06
C LEU A 57 0.80 3.69 -8.51
N ARG A 58 -0.41 3.27 -8.89
CA ARG A 58 -1.67 3.80 -8.34
C ARG A 58 -2.49 2.63 -7.86
N CYS A 59 -2.93 2.67 -6.60
CA CYS A 59 -3.77 1.65 -6.01
C CYS A 59 -5.20 2.18 -5.87
N GLN A 60 -6.17 1.44 -6.40
CA GLN A 60 -7.57 1.84 -6.38
C GLN A 60 -8.43 0.74 -5.76
N PHE A 61 -9.31 1.13 -4.84
CA PHE A 61 -10.40 0.28 -4.37
C PHE A 61 -11.64 0.59 -5.19
N THR A 62 -12.10 -0.38 -5.97
CA THR A 62 -13.39 -0.30 -6.67
C THR A 62 -14.49 -0.93 -5.81
N ALA A 63 -15.70 -1.05 -6.38
CA ALA A 63 -16.80 -1.74 -5.72
C ALA A 63 -16.49 -3.23 -5.44
N THR A 64 -15.68 -3.88 -6.28
CA THR A 64 -15.46 -5.34 -6.26
C THR A 64 -14.00 -5.76 -6.21
N ASP A 65 -13.06 -4.86 -6.50
CA ASP A 65 -11.67 -5.21 -6.75
C ASP A 65 -10.70 -4.20 -6.14
N PHE A 66 -9.55 -4.70 -5.71
CA PHE A 66 -8.36 -3.89 -5.49
C PHE A 66 -7.52 -3.90 -6.77
N ASP A 67 -7.42 -2.76 -7.44
CA ASP A 67 -6.72 -2.61 -8.70
C ASP A 67 -5.38 -1.89 -8.51
N ILE A 68 -4.36 -2.35 -9.23
CA ILE A 68 -3.04 -1.72 -9.30
C ILE A 68 -2.78 -1.28 -10.74
N TYR A 69 -2.58 0.02 -10.90
CA TYR A 69 -2.25 0.68 -12.16
C TYR A 69 -0.81 1.18 -12.19
N ARG A 70 -0.28 1.37 -13.40
CA ARG A 70 0.89 2.21 -13.68
C ARG A 70 0.52 3.20 -14.78
N GLY A 71 0.45 4.48 -14.42
CA GLY A 71 -0.23 5.47 -15.24
C GLY A 71 -1.70 5.10 -15.42
N GLU A 72 -2.12 4.88 -16.66
CA GLU A 72 -3.49 4.45 -17.03
C GLU A 72 -3.58 2.93 -17.29
N LYS A 73 -2.46 2.20 -17.27
CA LYS A 73 -2.44 0.76 -17.54
C LYS A 73 -2.73 -0.03 -16.28
N LEU A 74 -3.82 -0.80 -16.26
CA LEU A 74 -4.09 -1.80 -15.23
C LEU A 74 -3.02 -2.90 -15.32
N ILE A 75 -2.23 -3.06 -14.26
CA ILE A 75 -1.20 -4.10 -14.17
C ILE A 75 -1.80 -5.35 -13.54
N ARG A 76 -2.61 -5.18 -12.51
CA ARG A 76 -3.14 -6.30 -11.74
C ARG A 76 -4.47 -5.93 -11.09
N ARG A 77 -5.38 -6.89 -11.07
CA ARG A 77 -6.68 -6.84 -10.40
C ARG A 77 -6.73 -7.95 -9.35
N PHE A 78 -7.28 -7.62 -8.19
CA PHE A 78 -7.46 -8.53 -7.07
C PHE A 78 -8.92 -8.48 -6.60
N PRO A 79 -9.78 -9.42 -7.05
CA PRO A 79 -11.20 -9.42 -6.71
C PRO A 79 -11.43 -9.75 -5.23
N TYR A 80 -12.23 -8.95 -4.51
CA TYR A 80 -12.46 -9.17 -3.08
C TYR A 80 -13.12 -10.53 -2.78
N GLN A 81 -13.87 -11.09 -3.73
CA GLN A 81 -14.51 -12.40 -3.59
C GLN A 81 -13.49 -13.54 -3.45
N GLU A 82 -12.25 -13.34 -3.91
CA GLU A 82 -11.17 -14.32 -3.77
C GLU A 82 -10.38 -14.15 -2.47
N TRP A 83 -10.62 -13.07 -1.71
CA TRP A 83 -9.83 -12.75 -0.52
C TRP A 83 -10.28 -13.57 0.69
N GLN A 84 -9.31 -14.21 1.34
CA GLN A 84 -9.52 -14.99 2.56
C GLN A 84 -9.16 -14.21 3.82
N ASN A 85 -8.07 -13.44 3.78
CA ASN A 85 -7.62 -12.65 4.92
C ASN A 85 -6.73 -11.49 4.46
N TRP A 86 -6.62 -10.46 5.28
CA TRP A 86 -5.70 -9.35 5.09
C TRP A 86 -5.19 -8.82 6.43
N ARG A 87 -3.95 -8.31 6.43
CA ARG A 87 -3.31 -7.72 7.61
C ARG A 87 -2.44 -6.54 7.20
N ILE A 88 -2.45 -5.50 8.04
CA ILE A 88 -1.44 -4.45 8.00
C ILE A 88 -0.51 -4.71 9.18
N PHE A 89 0.78 -4.91 8.89
CA PHE A 89 1.78 -5.14 9.92
C PHE A 89 2.32 -3.81 10.45
N TRP A 90 2.62 -3.82 11.76
CA TRP A 90 3.22 -2.72 12.52
C TRP A 90 2.30 -1.50 12.67
N ASN A 91 1.29 -1.59 13.56
CA ASN A 91 0.26 -0.55 13.72
C ASN A 91 0.78 0.88 13.95
N ARG A 92 1.92 1.08 14.61
CA ARG A 92 2.49 2.44 14.82
C ARG A 92 3.17 3.00 13.57
N VAL A 93 3.78 2.14 12.78
CA VAL A 93 4.49 2.49 11.55
C VAL A 93 4.09 1.45 10.51
N PRO A 94 2.91 1.58 9.89
CA PRO A 94 2.39 0.57 8.99
C PRO A 94 3.29 0.50 7.76
N ILE A 95 4.10 -0.55 7.68
CA ILE A 95 5.11 -0.71 6.63
C ILE A 95 4.75 -1.76 5.58
N LEU A 96 3.92 -2.73 5.94
CA LEU A 96 3.68 -3.90 5.13
C LEU A 96 2.20 -4.28 5.14
N PHE A 97 1.63 -4.35 3.95
CA PHE A 97 0.28 -4.83 3.68
C PHE A 97 0.35 -6.25 3.16
N TYR A 98 -0.42 -7.13 3.79
CA TYR A 98 -0.57 -8.53 3.43
C TYR A 98 -2.01 -8.83 3.10
N PHE A 99 -2.22 -9.62 2.06
CA PHE A 99 -3.51 -10.28 1.83
C PHE A 99 -3.31 -11.64 1.18
N LYS A 100 -4.27 -12.52 1.42
CA LYS A 100 -4.32 -13.88 0.90
C LYS A 100 -5.55 -14.06 0.04
N GLU A 101 -5.35 -14.47 -1.20
CA GLU A 101 -6.40 -14.96 -2.09
C GLU A 101 -6.50 -16.48 -1.99
N ILE A 102 -7.54 -17.08 -2.57
CA ILE A 102 -7.73 -18.55 -2.59
C ILE A 102 -6.47 -19.27 -3.10
N ASN A 103 -5.85 -18.74 -4.16
CA ASN A 103 -4.73 -19.40 -4.86
C ASN A 103 -3.36 -18.71 -4.67
N SER A 104 -3.28 -17.62 -3.90
CA SER A 104 -2.03 -16.86 -3.79
C SER A 104 -1.92 -16.00 -2.52
N ILE A 105 -0.70 -15.60 -2.19
CA ILE A 105 -0.38 -14.75 -1.05
C ILE A 105 0.42 -13.55 -1.54
N HIS A 106 0.06 -12.35 -1.07
CA HIS A 106 0.69 -11.10 -1.49
C HIS A 106 1.21 -10.31 -0.31
N PHE A 107 2.37 -9.68 -0.52
CA PHE A 107 2.99 -8.75 0.40
C PHE A 107 3.36 -7.48 -0.37
N LEU A 108 2.88 -6.33 0.10
CA LEU A 108 3.13 -5.03 -0.51
C LEU A 108 3.69 -4.07 0.53
N PRO A 109 4.80 -3.37 0.25
CA PRO A 109 5.17 -2.22 1.07
C PRO A 109 4.05 -1.18 1.01
N ILE A 110 3.73 -0.56 2.14
CA ILE A 110 2.69 0.47 2.21
C ILE A 110 3.27 1.79 1.70
N LEU A 111 3.25 1.93 0.38
CA LEU A 111 3.70 3.11 -0.37
C LEU A 111 2.57 4.11 -0.62
N PHE A 112 1.43 3.93 0.03
CA PHE A 112 0.21 4.73 -0.12
C PHE A 112 -0.34 5.11 1.25
N ASP A 113 -1.31 6.03 1.28
CA ASP A 113 -1.95 6.48 2.53
C ASP A 113 -2.43 5.29 3.38
N PRO A 114 -1.80 5.02 4.54
CA PRO A 114 -2.09 3.85 5.34
C PRO A 114 -3.46 3.91 6.00
N ASN A 115 -3.97 5.12 6.29
CA ASN A 115 -5.25 5.31 6.94
C ASN A 115 -6.39 5.10 5.95
N ALA A 116 -6.24 5.64 4.73
CA ALA A 116 -7.18 5.40 3.64
C ALA A 116 -7.18 3.91 3.25
N LEU A 117 -6.00 3.28 3.12
CA LEU A 117 -5.87 1.84 2.87
C LEU A 117 -6.64 1.03 3.92
N LYS A 118 -6.39 1.27 5.20
CA LYS A 118 -7.06 0.56 6.29
C LYS A 118 -8.58 0.77 6.25
N SER A 119 -9.03 2.01 6.05
CA SER A 119 -10.45 2.34 6.02
C SER A 119 -11.17 1.65 4.86
N CYS A 120 -10.56 1.63 3.66
CA CYS A 120 -11.12 0.93 2.51
C CYS A 120 -11.16 -0.59 2.73
N LEU A 121 -10.10 -1.18 3.30
CA LEU A 121 -10.07 -2.60 3.63
C LEU A 121 -11.16 -2.97 4.64
N GLU A 122 -11.35 -2.18 5.71
CA GLU A 122 -12.38 -2.44 6.73
C GLU A 122 -13.80 -2.26 6.19
N GLN A 123 -14.00 -1.40 5.20
CA GLN A 123 -15.31 -1.17 4.57
C GLN A 123 -15.67 -2.21 3.51
N ARG A 124 -14.68 -2.73 2.77
CA ARG A 124 -14.91 -3.48 1.51
C ARG A 124 -14.45 -4.94 1.57
N CYS A 125 -13.52 -5.26 2.47
CA CYS A 125 -12.88 -6.57 2.53
C CYS A 125 -13.15 -7.25 3.88
N PRO A 126 -13.81 -8.43 3.90
CA PRO A 126 -14.07 -9.12 5.16
C PRO A 126 -12.76 -9.49 5.87
N ARG A 127 -12.72 -9.28 7.19
CA ARG A 127 -11.74 -9.95 8.07
C ARG A 127 -12.37 -11.25 8.52
N ILE A 128 -11.84 -12.37 8.02
CA ILE A 128 -12.21 -13.72 8.46
C ILE A 128 -11.15 -14.21 9.46
#